data_AF-A0A8W7PGA3-F1
#
_entry.id   AF-A0A8W7PGA3-F1
#
_cell.length_a   1.000
_cell.length_b   1.000
_cell.length_c   1.000
_cell.angle_alpha   90.00
_cell.angle_beta   90.00
_cell.angle_gamma   90.00
#
_symmetry.space_group_name_H-M   'P 1'
#
loop_
_entity.id
_entity.type
_entity.pdbx_description
1 polymer ?
#
loop_
_entity_poly.entity_id
_entity_poly.type
_entity_poly.pdbx_seq_one_letter_code
_entity_poly.pdbx_strand_id
1 'polypeptide(L)'
;LQPAPLPYATDGEFIKMTDVEVARRLEDLKMFTRHAGLGVEQRIEIAKQQQALRDAKKLAKEEMNKNKEKARQAKEAERNERLEQQRKERELKNQQALEAKKKREEELARQKAEEAARKAQEKEQKRQQALLQKEQELAKQKELMYAMEMERERRRQHMALIKQLELRRKFEEKEKKKHQVILDKLIQREKKLVMRKRDTNILAELRKPQEDSEIVDQTVLPSFSRIPGLKLTGTGYADLLMVFEFLHNFGETLGFGEYNVPNLFMFHATVRQF
;
A
#
# COMPACT_ATOMS: atom_id res chain seq x y z
N LEU A 1 45.64 -86.10 -126.21
CA LEU A 1 44.22 -85.88 -126.59
C LEU A 1 43.57 -85.18 -125.41
N GLN A 2 43.17 -83.92 -125.57
CA GLN A 2 42.60 -83.09 -124.51
C GLN A 2 41.06 -83.19 -124.55
N PRO A 3 40.35 -83.32 -123.42
CA PRO A 3 38.92 -82.95 -123.41
C PRO A 3 38.42 -82.13 -122.19
N ALA A 4 37.66 -81.10 -122.59
CA ALA A 4 36.53 -80.32 -122.03
C ALA A 4 36.43 -79.86 -120.55
N PRO A 5 36.10 -78.56 -120.29
CA PRO A 5 35.99 -78.01 -118.94
C PRO A 5 34.62 -78.21 -118.26
N LEU A 6 34.64 -78.06 -116.93
CA LEU A 6 33.62 -78.39 -115.91
C LEU A 6 32.19 -77.83 -116.15
N PRO A 7 31.14 -78.48 -115.59
CA PRO A 7 31.16 -79.43 -114.47
C PRO A 7 30.41 -80.74 -114.74
N TYR A 8 30.76 -81.50 -115.79
CA TYR A 8 30.04 -82.73 -116.16
C TYR A 8 30.92 -83.99 -116.27
N ALA A 9 31.99 -84.09 -115.47
CA ALA A 9 32.73 -85.34 -115.31
C ALA A 9 32.33 -86.01 -113.99
N THR A 10 31.28 -86.83 -114.04
CA THR A 10 30.98 -87.79 -112.97
C THR A 10 30.80 -89.16 -113.62
N ASP A 11 31.85 -89.97 -113.48
CA ASP A 11 31.97 -91.34 -113.92
C ASP A 11 31.12 -92.28 -113.04
N GLY A 12 30.17 -92.98 -113.66
CA GLY A 12 29.83 -94.34 -113.26
C GLY A 12 28.69 -94.59 -112.27
N GLU A 13 28.07 -93.60 -111.62
CA GLU A 13 26.98 -93.86 -110.67
C GLU A 13 25.68 -93.10 -111.00
N PHE A 14 24.59 -93.86 -111.10
CA PHE A 14 23.27 -93.43 -111.56
C PHE A 14 22.73 -92.23 -110.78
N ILE A 15 22.23 -91.21 -111.50
CA ILE A 15 21.53 -90.04 -110.95
C ILE A 15 20.25 -90.53 -110.26
N LYS A 16 20.31 -90.66 -108.92
CA LYS A 16 19.16 -90.93 -108.07
C LYS A 16 18.31 -89.65 -107.99
N MET A 17 17.33 -89.51 -108.87
CA MET A 17 16.26 -88.52 -108.68
C MET A 17 15.18 -89.12 -107.79
N THR A 18 14.71 -88.34 -106.83
CA THR A 18 13.55 -88.72 -106.01
C THR A 18 12.28 -88.76 -106.87
N ASP A 19 11.28 -89.56 -106.49
CA ASP A 19 10.01 -89.66 -107.24
C ASP A 19 9.37 -88.28 -107.49
N VAL A 20 9.57 -87.34 -106.55
CA VAL A 20 9.13 -85.94 -106.65
C VAL A 20 9.86 -85.18 -107.76
N GLU A 21 11.18 -85.36 -107.89
CA GLU A 21 11.99 -84.72 -108.93
C GLU A 21 11.71 -85.32 -110.31
N VAL A 22 11.49 -86.63 -110.39
CA VAL A 22 11.09 -87.32 -111.64
C VAL A 22 9.71 -86.84 -112.09
N ALA A 23 8.73 -86.78 -111.19
CA ALA A 23 7.39 -86.27 -111.47
C ALA A 23 7.44 -84.81 -111.94
N ARG A 24 8.22 -83.96 -111.27
CA ARG A 24 8.40 -82.56 -111.67
C ARG A 24 9.02 -82.44 -113.06
N ARG A 25 10.03 -83.25 -113.39
CA ARG A 25 10.66 -83.23 -114.73
C ARG A 25 9.70 -83.71 -115.82
N LEU A 26 8.89 -84.73 -115.54
CA LEU A 26 7.83 -85.20 -116.43
C LEU A 26 6.75 -84.13 -116.64
N GLU A 27 6.42 -83.38 -115.59
CA GLU A 27 5.46 -82.28 -115.66
C GLU A 27 6.03 -81.10 -116.46
N ASP A 28 7.29 -80.70 -116.22
CA ASP A 28 8.00 -79.69 -117.01
C ASP A 28 8.09 -80.09 -118.50
N LEU A 29 8.36 -81.38 -118.80
CA LEU A 29 8.41 -81.89 -120.17
C LEU A 29 7.02 -81.90 -120.83
N LYS A 30 5.96 -82.31 -120.11
CA LYS A 30 4.56 -82.25 -120.58
C LYS A 30 4.08 -80.81 -120.80
N MET A 31 4.49 -79.88 -119.95
CA MET A 31 4.18 -78.46 -120.11
C MET A 31 4.90 -77.90 -121.33
N PHE A 32 6.17 -78.24 -121.55
CA PHE A 32 6.93 -77.84 -122.74
C PHE A 32 6.29 -78.34 -124.05
N THR A 33 5.86 -79.61 -124.11
CA THR A 33 5.18 -80.17 -125.29
C THR A 33 3.79 -79.54 -125.50
N ARG A 34 3.06 -79.20 -124.42
CA ARG A 34 1.81 -78.42 -124.54
C ARG A 34 2.06 -77.00 -125.03
N HIS A 35 3.12 -76.33 -124.58
CA HIS A 35 3.42 -74.96 -125.03
C HIS A 35 3.90 -74.89 -126.49
N ALA A 36 4.52 -75.94 -127.03
CA ALA A 36 5.03 -75.96 -128.41
C ALA A 36 3.93 -75.88 -129.48
N GLY A 37 2.71 -76.35 -129.20
CA GLY A 37 1.56 -76.34 -130.13
C GLY A 37 0.56 -75.18 -129.97
N LEU A 38 0.79 -74.24 -129.04
CA LEU A 38 -0.16 -73.15 -128.73
C LEU A 38 0.21 -71.85 -129.46
N GLY A 39 -0.79 -71.09 -129.91
CA GLY A 39 -0.62 -69.80 -130.59
C GLY A 39 0.07 -68.75 -129.71
N VAL A 40 0.68 -67.75 -130.35
CA VAL A 40 1.54 -66.73 -129.70
C VAL A 40 0.86 -66.03 -128.52
N GLU A 41 -0.45 -65.75 -128.59
CA GLU A 41 -1.18 -65.06 -127.52
C GLU A 41 -1.27 -65.88 -126.22
N GLN A 42 -1.49 -67.20 -126.29
CA GLN A 42 -1.58 -68.05 -125.11
C GLN A 42 -0.24 -68.22 -124.39
N ARG A 43 0.89 -68.06 -125.08
CA ARG A 43 2.22 -68.09 -124.44
C ARG A 43 2.52 -66.80 -123.67
N ILE A 44 2.04 -65.65 -124.16
CA ILE A 44 2.17 -64.35 -123.49
C ILE A 44 1.37 -64.35 -122.18
N GLU A 45 0.17 -64.92 -122.19
CA GLU A 45 -0.71 -64.96 -121.01
C GLU A 45 -0.12 -65.80 -119.86
N ILE A 46 0.53 -66.91 -120.19
CA ILE A 46 1.15 -67.81 -119.20
C ILE A 46 2.45 -67.19 -118.64
N ALA A 47 3.23 -66.49 -119.47
CA ALA A 47 4.38 -65.71 -119.01
C ALA A 47 3.93 -64.58 -118.06
N LYS A 48 2.81 -63.91 -118.36
CA LYS A 48 2.23 -62.86 -117.51
C LYS A 48 1.74 -63.40 -116.16
N GLN A 49 1.12 -64.58 -116.14
CA GLN A 49 0.70 -65.23 -114.89
C GLN A 49 1.88 -65.67 -114.02
N GLN A 50 2.97 -66.19 -114.60
CA GLN A 50 4.17 -66.53 -113.83
C GLN A 50 4.88 -65.30 -113.25
N GLN A 51 4.91 -64.19 -113.99
CA GLN A 51 5.45 -62.93 -113.49
C GLN A 51 4.61 -62.41 -112.31
N ALA A 52 3.28 -62.43 -112.43
CA ALA A 52 2.37 -62.01 -111.35
C ALA A 52 2.52 -62.86 -110.07
N LEU A 53 2.72 -64.18 -110.21
CA LEU A 53 2.97 -65.09 -109.08
C LEU A 53 4.30 -64.81 -108.36
N ARG A 54 5.35 -64.45 -109.11
CA ARG A 54 6.66 -64.09 -108.52
C ARG A 54 6.60 -62.75 -107.77
N ASP A 55 5.92 -61.76 -108.34
CA ASP A 55 5.77 -60.45 -107.72
C ASP A 55 4.88 -60.51 -106.46
N ALA A 56 3.80 -61.30 -106.48
CA ALA A 56 2.96 -61.54 -105.31
C ALA A 56 3.73 -62.21 -104.16
N LYS A 57 4.60 -63.18 -104.45
CA LYS A 57 5.43 -63.86 -103.44
C LYS A 57 6.50 -62.94 -102.83
N LYS A 58 7.03 -62.00 -103.62
CA LYS A 58 7.98 -60.99 -103.13
C LYS A 58 7.30 -59.99 -102.20
N LEU A 59 6.11 -59.51 -102.58
CA LEU A 59 5.30 -58.59 -101.76
C LEU A 59 4.89 -59.22 -100.42
N ALA A 60 4.48 -60.50 -100.41
CA ALA A 60 4.13 -61.20 -99.17
C ALA A 60 5.32 -61.35 -98.20
N LYS A 61 6.53 -61.58 -98.72
CA LYS A 61 7.75 -61.68 -97.90
C LYS A 61 8.23 -60.32 -97.39
N GLU A 62 8.07 -59.26 -98.17
CA GLU A 62 8.33 -57.89 -97.75
C GLU A 62 7.31 -57.42 -96.69
N GLU A 63 6.02 -57.72 -96.84
CA GLU A 63 5.00 -57.44 -95.82
C GLU A 63 5.30 -58.18 -94.50
N MET A 64 5.63 -59.47 -94.57
CA MET A 64 5.96 -60.26 -93.36
C MET A 64 7.18 -59.67 -92.63
N ASN A 65 8.22 -59.26 -93.36
CA ASN A 65 9.41 -58.64 -92.77
C ASN A 65 9.09 -57.26 -92.18
N LYS A 66 8.31 -56.43 -92.88
CA LYS A 66 7.89 -55.10 -92.41
C LYS A 66 7.00 -55.18 -91.17
N ASN A 67 6.12 -56.18 -91.09
CA ASN A 67 5.28 -56.40 -89.92
C ASN A 67 6.09 -56.88 -88.69
N LYS A 68 7.12 -57.71 -88.92
CA LYS A 68 8.03 -58.17 -87.87
C LYS A 68 8.93 -57.05 -87.32
N GLU A 69 9.34 -56.11 -88.17
CA GLU A 69 10.10 -54.92 -87.78
C GLU A 69 9.23 -53.92 -86.99
N LYS A 70 8.01 -53.64 -87.47
CA LYS A 70 7.03 -52.81 -86.74
C LYS A 70 6.70 -53.38 -85.35
N ALA A 71 6.56 -54.70 -85.24
CA ALA A 71 6.30 -55.35 -83.95
C ALA A 71 7.47 -55.25 -82.96
N ARG A 72 8.72 -55.17 -83.45
CA ARG A 72 9.90 -54.94 -82.59
C ARG A 72 9.98 -53.48 -82.14
N GLN A 73 9.78 -52.53 -83.05
CA GLN A 73 9.77 -51.10 -82.73
C GLN A 73 8.65 -50.73 -81.75
N ALA A 74 7.46 -51.32 -81.89
CA ALA A 74 6.35 -51.11 -80.95
C ALA A 74 6.67 -51.62 -79.53
N LYS A 75 7.29 -52.80 -79.40
CA LYS A 75 7.70 -53.35 -78.09
C LYS A 75 8.82 -52.53 -77.43
N GLU A 76 9.72 -51.98 -78.22
CA GLU A 76 10.80 -51.13 -77.72
C GLU A 76 10.27 -49.76 -77.27
N ALA A 77 9.33 -49.18 -78.02
CA ALA A 77 8.62 -47.96 -77.64
C ALA A 77 7.82 -48.13 -76.34
N GLU A 78 7.06 -49.23 -76.19
CA GLU A 78 6.29 -49.51 -74.96
C GLU A 78 7.22 -49.71 -73.74
N ARG A 79 8.38 -50.35 -73.93
CA ARG A 79 9.36 -50.54 -72.86
C ARG A 79 9.99 -49.21 -72.41
N ASN A 80 10.32 -48.32 -73.35
CA ASN A 80 10.85 -47.00 -73.04
C ASN A 80 9.78 -46.12 -72.37
N GLU A 81 8.53 -46.17 -72.83
CA GLU A 81 7.44 -45.39 -72.24
C GLU A 81 7.16 -45.82 -70.79
N ARG A 82 7.17 -47.12 -70.48
CA ARG A 82 7.04 -47.61 -69.09
C ARG A 82 8.20 -47.16 -68.18
N LEU A 83 9.43 -47.14 -68.69
CA LEU A 83 10.60 -46.66 -67.94
C LEU A 83 10.52 -45.16 -67.69
N GLU A 84 10.03 -44.38 -68.66
CA GLU A 84 9.85 -42.93 -68.52
C GLU A 84 8.72 -42.58 -67.56
N GLN A 85 7.59 -43.30 -67.61
CA GLN A 85 6.48 -43.15 -66.65
C GLN A 85 6.94 -43.48 -65.22
N GLN A 86 7.72 -44.56 -65.03
CA GLN A 86 8.22 -44.92 -63.70
C GLN A 86 9.25 -43.91 -63.16
N ARG A 87 10.03 -43.27 -64.03
CA ARG A 87 10.92 -42.15 -63.64
C ARG A 87 10.13 -40.92 -63.23
N LYS A 88 9.14 -40.51 -64.04
CA LYS A 88 8.25 -39.37 -63.73
C LYS A 88 7.47 -39.58 -62.45
N GLU A 89 6.98 -40.79 -62.18
CA GLU A 89 6.26 -41.12 -60.95
C GLU A 89 7.19 -41.09 -59.71
N ARG A 90 8.43 -41.58 -59.84
CA ARG A 90 9.44 -41.48 -58.78
C ARG A 90 9.85 -40.03 -58.50
N GLU A 91 10.02 -39.21 -59.53
CA GLU A 91 10.35 -37.79 -59.39
C GLU A 91 9.21 -37.01 -58.74
N LEU A 92 7.95 -37.24 -59.16
CA LEU A 92 6.77 -36.61 -58.58
C LEU A 92 6.59 -37.00 -57.11
N LYS A 93 6.75 -38.29 -56.77
CA LYS A 93 6.66 -38.76 -55.39
C LYS A 93 7.78 -38.18 -54.51
N ASN A 94 8.99 -38.03 -55.04
CA ASN A 94 10.11 -37.43 -54.31
C ASN A 94 9.91 -35.92 -54.11
N GLN A 95 9.38 -35.21 -55.11
CA GLN A 95 8.99 -33.79 -54.98
C GLN A 95 7.90 -33.60 -53.93
N GLN A 96 6.84 -34.41 -53.95
CA GLN A 96 5.77 -34.34 -52.95
C GLN A 96 6.28 -34.66 -51.54
N ALA A 97 7.20 -35.60 -51.38
CA ALA A 97 7.80 -35.92 -50.09
C ALA A 97 8.69 -34.77 -49.55
N LEU A 98 9.47 -34.13 -50.43
CA LEU A 98 10.29 -32.97 -50.08
C LEU A 98 9.44 -31.74 -49.75
N GLU A 99 8.40 -31.46 -50.53
CA GLU A 99 7.46 -30.37 -50.23
C GLU A 99 6.70 -30.63 -48.93
N ALA A 100 6.20 -31.84 -48.68
CA ALA A 100 5.52 -32.18 -47.43
C ALA A 100 6.45 -32.06 -46.22
N LYS A 101 7.73 -32.46 -46.35
CA LYS A 101 8.74 -32.29 -45.31
C LYS A 101 9.03 -30.81 -45.06
N LYS A 102 9.22 -30.01 -46.12
CA LYS A 102 9.47 -28.56 -46.04
C LYS A 102 8.29 -27.82 -45.41
N LYS A 103 7.05 -28.19 -45.78
CA LYS A 103 5.82 -27.60 -45.24
C LYS A 103 5.66 -27.91 -43.75
N ARG A 104 5.94 -29.16 -43.33
CA ARG A 104 5.96 -29.54 -41.91
C ARG A 104 7.03 -28.79 -41.11
N GLU A 105 8.23 -28.64 -41.68
CA GLU A 105 9.34 -27.93 -41.03
C GLU A 105 9.06 -26.42 -40.89
N GLU A 106 8.47 -25.80 -41.91
CA GLU A 106 8.04 -24.40 -41.90
C GLU A 106 6.90 -24.15 -40.90
N GLU A 107 5.93 -25.07 -40.81
CA GLU A 107 4.82 -24.97 -39.85
C GLU A 107 5.30 -25.09 -38.39
N LEU A 108 6.26 -26.00 -38.13
CA LEU A 108 6.90 -26.15 -36.82
C LEU A 108 7.75 -24.92 -36.45
N ALA A 109 8.50 -24.38 -37.41
CA ALA A 109 9.27 -23.15 -37.22
C ALA A 109 8.36 -21.95 -36.94
N ARG A 110 7.23 -21.85 -37.66
CA ARG A 110 6.23 -20.80 -37.47
C ARG A 110 5.56 -20.89 -36.10
N GLN A 111 5.13 -22.07 -35.65
CA GLN A 111 4.56 -22.26 -34.31
C GLN A 111 5.55 -21.87 -33.21
N LYS A 112 6.82 -22.28 -33.37
CA LYS A 112 7.87 -21.96 -32.40
C LYS A 112 8.19 -20.46 -32.36
N ALA A 113 8.15 -19.78 -33.51
CA ALA A 113 8.31 -18.33 -33.58
C ALA A 113 7.11 -17.58 -32.98
N GLU A 114 5.88 -18.04 -33.22
CA GLU A 114 4.67 -17.46 -32.66
C GLU A 114 4.60 -17.64 -31.13
N GLU A 115 4.96 -18.81 -30.61
CA GLU A 115 5.04 -19.06 -29.17
C GLU A 115 6.13 -18.20 -28.50
N ALA A 116 7.30 -18.06 -29.15
CA ALA A 116 8.37 -17.20 -28.65
C ALA A 116 7.95 -15.72 -28.64
N ALA A 117 7.25 -15.25 -29.68
CA ALA A 117 6.72 -13.89 -29.75
C ALA A 117 5.65 -13.63 -28.67
N ARG A 118 4.73 -14.58 -28.48
CA ARG A 118 3.69 -14.49 -27.44
C ARG A 118 4.30 -14.45 -26.03
N LYS A 119 5.31 -15.28 -25.76
CA LYS A 119 6.05 -15.28 -24.48
C LYS A 119 6.84 -13.98 -24.25
N ALA A 120 7.41 -13.40 -25.31
CA ALA A 120 8.07 -12.11 -25.23
C ALA A 120 7.07 -10.98 -24.90
N GLN A 121 5.92 -10.98 -25.59
CA GLN A 121 4.85 -10.00 -25.38
C GLN A 121 4.25 -10.09 -23.96
N GLU A 122 4.03 -11.30 -23.44
CA GLU A 122 3.53 -11.52 -22.08
C GLU A 122 4.54 -11.05 -21.02
N LYS A 123 5.83 -11.31 -21.25
CA LYS A 123 6.91 -10.83 -20.36
C LYS A 123 7.03 -9.31 -20.37
N GLU A 124 6.81 -8.67 -21.52
CA GLU A 124 6.79 -7.22 -21.66
C GLU A 124 5.57 -6.60 -20.96
N GLN A 125 4.36 -7.15 -21.17
CA GLN A 125 3.15 -6.71 -20.46
C GLN A 125 3.31 -6.85 -18.94
N LYS A 126 3.88 -7.97 -18.47
CA LYS A 126 4.15 -8.17 -17.04
C LYS A 126 5.17 -7.16 -16.49
N ARG A 127 6.18 -6.78 -17.28
CA ARG A 127 7.13 -5.71 -16.92
C ARG A 127 6.45 -4.35 -16.85
N GLN A 128 5.62 -4.00 -17.83
CA GLN A 128 4.86 -2.74 -17.82
C GLN A 128 3.91 -2.67 -16.62
N GLN A 129 3.22 -3.77 -16.31
CA GLN A 129 2.32 -3.85 -15.16
C GLN A 129 3.07 -3.71 -13.82
N ALA A 130 4.26 -4.32 -13.69
CA ALA A 130 5.10 -4.16 -12.50
C ALA A 130 5.66 -2.75 -12.34
N LEU A 131 6.01 -2.07 -13.44
CA LEU A 131 6.44 -0.67 -13.40
C LEU A 131 5.31 0.25 -12.95
N LEU A 132 4.10 0.06 -13.48
CA LEU A 132 2.92 0.84 -13.08
C LEU A 132 2.59 0.63 -11.59
N GLN A 133 2.65 -0.61 -11.10
CA GLN A 133 2.46 -0.90 -9.68
C GLN A 133 3.51 -0.21 -8.80
N LYS A 134 4.79 -0.29 -9.20
CA LYS A 134 5.88 0.37 -8.48
C LYS A 134 5.74 1.90 -8.47
N GLU A 135 5.26 2.48 -9.57
CA GLU A 135 4.99 3.92 -9.66
C GLU A 135 3.83 4.33 -8.75
N GLN A 136 2.75 3.55 -8.69
CA GLN A 136 1.63 3.77 -7.77
C GLN A 136 2.06 3.66 -6.31
N GLU A 137 2.89 2.69 -5.95
CA GLU A 137 3.45 2.54 -4.60
C GLU A 137 4.31 3.74 -4.22
N LEU A 138 5.19 4.18 -5.12
CA LEU A 138 6.01 5.37 -4.89
C LEU A 138 5.16 6.64 -4.75
N ALA A 139 4.11 6.79 -5.54
CA ALA A 139 3.17 7.89 -5.44
C ALA A 139 2.47 7.91 -4.06
N LYS A 140 1.97 6.77 -3.60
CA LYS A 140 1.38 6.61 -2.26
C LYS A 140 2.38 6.93 -1.14
N GLN A 141 3.63 6.49 -1.29
CA GLN A 141 4.68 6.77 -0.31
C GLN A 141 5.00 8.28 -0.24
N LYS A 142 5.09 8.96 -1.39
CA LYS A 142 5.26 10.42 -1.46
C LYS A 142 4.09 11.17 -0.84
N GLU A 143 2.86 10.75 -1.13
CA GLU A 143 1.65 11.34 -0.56
C GLU A 143 1.61 11.18 0.96
N LEU A 144 1.95 9.99 1.48
CA LEU A 144 2.02 9.73 2.91
C LEU A 144 3.08 10.61 3.60
N MET A 145 4.27 10.74 3.00
CA MET A 145 5.32 11.61 3.51
C MET A 145 4.89 13.08 3.54
N TYR A 146 4.24 13.56 2.47
CA TYR A 146 3.69 14.91 2.42
C TYR A 146 2.60 15.15 3.47
N ALA A 147 1.68 14.18 3.65
CA ALA A 147 0.66 14.25 4.70
C ALA A 147 1.27 14.29 6.10
N MET A 148 2.30 13.48 6.35
CA MET A 148 3.04 13.47 7.62
C MET A 148 3.77 14.79 7.87
N GLU A 149 4.39 15.39 6.85
CA GLU A 149 5.02 16.71 6.97
C GLU A 149 4.00 17.81 7.28
N MET A 150 2.86 17.83 6.59
CA MET A 150 1.77 18.77 6.83
C MET A 150 1.19 18.61 8.24
N GLU A 151 1.04 17.38 8.73
CA GLU A 151 0.60 17.12 10.10
C GLU A 151 1.62 17.62 11.14
N ARG A 152 2.91 17.34 10.90
CA ARG A 152 4.00 17.82 11.76
C ARG A 152 4.06 19.34 11.80
N GLU A 153 3.86 20.00 10.66
CA GLU A 153 3.83 21.46 10.57
C GLU A 153 2.62 22.05 11.31
N ARG A 154 1.44 21.45 11.14
CA ARG A 154 0.24 21.83 11.90
C ARG A 154 0.46 21.70 13.41
N ARG A 155 1.07 20.59 13.86
CA ARG A 155 1.41 20.38 15.27
C ARG A 155 2.42 21.41 15.77
N ARG A 156 3.43 21.77 14.97
CA ARG A 156 4.39 22.84 15.31
C ARG A 156 3.70 24.18 15.49
N GLN A 157 2.84 24.57 14.54
CA GLN A 157 2.07 25.82 14.62
C GLN A 157 1.13 25.84 15.84
N HIS A 158 0.41 24.74 16.08
CA HIS A 158 -0.46 24.60 17.24
C HIS A 158 0.31 24.71 18.56
N MET A 159 1.43 24.02 18.69
CA MET A 159 2.31 24.11 19.87
C MET A 159 2.90 25.51 20.05
N ALA A 160 3.26 26.20 18.97
CA ALA A 160 3.74 27.57 19.02
C ALA A 160 2.65 28.53 19.55
N LEU A 161 1.42 28.39 19.06
CA LEU A 161 0.28 29.17 19.53
C LEU A 161 -0.01 28.91 21.02
N ILE A 162 -0.04 27.65 21.44
CA ILE A 162 -0.22 27.29 22.86
C ILE A 162 0.87 27.95 23.71
N LYS A 163 2.15 27.85 23.32
CA LYS A 163 3.25 28.48 24.06
C LYS A 163 3.10 30.00 24.14
N GLN A 164 2.65 30.66 23.07
CA GLN A 164 2.38 32.11 23.09
C GLN A 164 1.24 32.47 24.05
N LEU A 165 0.15 31.71 24.03
CA LEU A 165 -0.98 31.90 24.96
C LEU A 165 -0.57 31.67 26.41
N GLU A 166 0.23 30.64 26.70
CA GLU A 166 0.77 30.37 28.03
C GLU A 166 1.69 31.49 28.52
N LEU A 167 2.56 32.03 27.66
CA LEU A 167 3.42 33.16 27.99
C LEU A 167 2.60 34.40 28.32
N ARG A 168 1.58 34.70 27.51
CA ARG A 168 0.65 35.81 27.77
C ARG A 168 -0.09 35.62 29.09
N ARG A 169 -0.63 34.43 29.34
CA ARG A 169 -1.31 34.09 30.60
C ARG A 169 -0.38 34.25 31.81
N LYS A 170 0.87 33.78 31.71
CA LYS A 170 1.88 33.94 32.77
C LYS A 170 2.22 35.41 33.02
N PHE A 171 2.28 36.24 31.99
CA PHE A 171 2.51 37.67 32.13
C PHE A 171 1.34 38.36 32.84
N GLU A 172 0.10 38.11 32.40
CA GLU A 172 -1.11 38.65 33.01
C GLU A 172 -1.25 38.21 34.48
N GLU A 173 -0.91 36.96 34.80
CA GLU A 173 -0.93 36.45 36.18
C GLU A 173 0.11 37.13 37.07
N LYS A 174 1.30 37.43 36.53
CA LYS A 174 2.33 38.21 37.25
C LYS A 174 1.85 39.64 37.53
N GLU A 175 1.24 40.30 36.56
CA GLU A 175 0.66 41.64 36.73
C GLU A 175 -0.45 41.63 37.79
N LYS A 176 -1.38 40.67 37.72
CA LYS A 176 -2.42 40.48 38.74
C LYS A 176 -1.82 40.26 40.14
N LYS A 177 -0.78 39.44 40.26
CA LYS A 177 -0.08 39.24 41.55
C LYS A 177 0.55 40.54 42.08
N LYS A 178 1.15 41.38 41.22
CA LYS A 178 1.67 42.68 41.65
C LYS A 178 0.55 43.59 42.17
N HIS A 179 -0.57 43.69 41.43
CA HIS A 179 -1.72 44.48 41.87
C HIS A 179 -2.30 43.96 43.19
N GLN A 180 -2.41 42.64 43.34
CA GLN A 180 -2.87 42.03 44.58
C GLN A 180 -1.94 42.39 45.75
N VAL A 181 -0.61 42.29 45.57
CA VAL A 181 0.35 42.66 46.61
C VAL A 181 0.25 44.14 46.99
N ILE A 182 0.01 45.03 46.03
CA ILE A 182 -0.20 46.46 46.30
C ILE A 182 -1.50 46.66 47.09
N LEU A 183 -2.59 46.00 46.68
CA LEU A 183 -3.87 46.08 47.36
C LEU A 183 -3.78 45.54 48.80
N ASP A 184 -3.13 44.40 49.00
CA ASP A 184 -2.91 43.82 50.33
C ASP A 184 -2.11 44.76 51.23
N LYS A 185 -1.08 45.43 50.69
CA LYS A 185 -0.33 46.48 51.42
C LYS A 185 -1.19 47.67 51.79
N LEU A 186 -2.09 48.12 50.91
CA LEU A 186 -3.04 49.19 51.20
C LEU A 186 -4.00 48.79 52.32
N ILE A 187 -4.58 47.59 52.24
CA ILE A 187 -5.47 47.04 53.26
C ILE A 187 -4.74 46.93 54.61
N GLN A 188 -3.51 46.43 54.63
CA GLN A 188 -2.71 46.35 55.86
C GLN A 188 -2.40 47.73 56.45
N ARG A 189 -2.10 48.72 55.60
CA ARG A 189 -1.87 50.11 56.03
C ARG A 189 -3.13 50.72 56.63
N GLU A 190 -4.27 50.53 55.98
CA GLU A 190 -5.57 51.00 56.47
C GLU A 190 -5.93 50.34 57.81
N LYS A 191 -5.81 49.01 57.93
CA LYS A 191 -6.01 48.30 59.21
C LYS A 191 -5.13 48.85 60.32
N LYS A 192 -3.85 49.12 60.04
CA LYS A 192 -2.92 49.70 61.02
C LYS A 192 -3.32 51.12 61.42
N LEU A 193 -3.82 51.93 60.49
CA LEU A 193 -4.32 53.28 60.79
C LEU A 193 -5.59 53.24 61.64
N VAL A 194 -6.54 52.37 61.30
CA VAL A 194 -7.77 52.18 62.08
C VAL A 194 -7.46 51.71 63.50
N MET A 195 -6.54 50.73 63.65
CA MET A 195 -6.07 50.28 64.96
C MET A 195 -5.45 51.42 65.77
N ARG A 196 -4.52 52.19 65.19
CA ARG A 196 -3.92 53.35 65.86
C ARG A 196 -4.95 54.40 66.26
N LYS A 197 -5.94 54.67 65.41
CA LYS A 197 -7.02 55.61 65.71
C LYS A 197 -7.87 55.11 66.88
N ARG A 198 -8.20 53.82 66.91
CA ARG A 198 -8.91 53.19 68.03
C ARG A 198 -8.11 53.31 69.33
N ASP A 199 -6.83 52.95 69.30
CA ASP A 199 -5.97 52.99 70.49
C ASP A 199 -5.77 54.44 71.00
N THR A 200 -5.67 55.40 70.08
CA THR A 200 -5.59 56.83 70.41
C THR A 200 -6.89 57.33 71.04
N ASN A 201 -8.05 56.90 70.53
CA ASN A 201 -9.35 57.24 71.11
C ASN A 201 -9.50 56.65 72.52
N ILE A 202 -9.12 55.39 72.73
CA ILE A 202 -9.12 54.75 74.06
C ILE A 202 -8.20 55.52 75.02
N LEU A 203 -6.99 55.87 74.57
CA LEU A 203 -6.05 56.63 75.40
C LEU A 203 -6.57 58.03 75.74
N ALA A 204 -7.26 58.69 74.81
CA ALA A 204 -7.90 59.97 75.06
C ALA A 204 -9.03 59.84 76.10
N GLU A 205 -9.82 58.77 76.04
CA GLU A 205 -10.88 58.49 77.03
C GLU A 205 -10.30 58.21 78.42
N LEU A 206 -9.26 57.37 78.51
CA LEU A 206 -8.58 57.06 79.77
C LEU A 206 -7.88 58.29 80.40
N ARG A 207 -7.52 59.28 79.58
CA ARG A 207 -6.92 60.53 80.03
C ARG A 207 -7.95 61.58 80.46
N LYS A 208 -9.25 61.36 80.19
CA LYS A 208 -10.27 62.27 80.73
C LYS A 208 -10.18 62.19 82.25
N PRO A 209 -10.01 63.33 82.94
CA PRO A 209 -10.10 63.36 84.38
C PRO A 209 -11.43 62.72 84.79
N GLN A 210 -11.37 61.64 85.56
CA GLN A 210 -12.57 61.06 86.15
C GLN A 210 -12.96 62.01 87.28
N GLU A 211 -13.92 62.88 87.04
CA GLU A 211 -14.52 63.76 88.06
C GLU A 211 -15.41 62.93 89.00
N ASP A 212 -14.80 61.99 89.73
CA ASP A 212 -15.42 61.17 90.79
C ASP A 212 -15.56 61.98 92.10
N SER A 213 -15.80 63.28 92.01
CA SER A 213 -15.77 64.18 93.18
C SER A 213 -17.15 64.53 93.74
N GLU A 214 -18.25 64.12 93.12
CA GLU A 214 -19.59 64.43 93.62
C GLU A 214 -20.45 63.17 93.72
N ILE A 215 -20.69 62.74 94.97
CA ILE A 215 -21.77 61.83 95.30
C ILE A 215 -23.08 62.59 95.01
N VAL A 216 -23.78 62.18 93.96
CA VAL A 216 -25.03 62.81 93.49
C VAL A 216 -26.10 62.86 94.58
N ASP A 217 -26.14 61.85 95.47
CA ASP A 217 -27.03 61.78 96.62
C ASP A 217 -26.29 62.07 97.92
N GLN A 218 -26.10 63.35 98.24
CA GLN A 218 -25.70 63.74 99.60
C GLN A 218 -26.88 63.45 100.55
N THR A 219 -26.86 62.29 101.19
CA THR A 219 -27.83 61.99 102.25
C THR A 219 -27.69 63.02 103.36
N VAL A 220 -28.74 63.83 103.54
CA VAL A 220 -28.76 64.85 104.60
C VAL A 220 -28.63 64.16 105.95
N LEU A 221 -27.65 64.55 106.75
CA LEU A 221 -27.46 63.98 108.08
C LEU A 221 -28.71 64.22 108.94
N PRO A 222 -29.17 63.23 109.72
CA PRO A 222 -30.31 63.40 110.62
C PRO A 222 -30.05 64.54 111.60
N SER A 223 -31.02 65.46 111.74
CA SER A 223 -30.95 66.50 112.77
C SER A 223 -31.24 65.88 114.14
N PHE A 224 -30.26 65.87 115.04
CA PHE A 224 -30.48 65.46 116.43
C PHE A 224 -31.00 66.64 117.24
N SER A 225 -32.05 66.42 118.03
CA SER A 225 -32.51 67.41 119.01
C SER A 225 -31.49 67.55 120.12
N ARG A 226 -31.34 68.78 120.63
CA ARG A 226 -30.45 69.04 121.77
C ARG A 226 -30.91 68.25 123.00
N ILE A 227 -29.96 67.68 123.74
CA ILE A 227 -30.24 67.00 125.02
C ILE A 227 -30.88 68.02 125.98
N PRO A 228 -32.09 67.75 126.53
CA PRO A 228 -32.74 68.65 127.46
C PRO A 228 -31.85 68.97 128.66
N GLY A 229 -31.74 70.26 129.00
CA GLY A 229 -30.91 70.74 130.11
C GLY A 229 -29.42 70.93 129.79
N LEU A 230 -28.90 70.40 128.67
CA LEU A 230 -27.53 70.63 128.23
C LEU A 230 -27.42 71.99 127.52
N LYS A 231 -26.74 72.94 128.17
CA LYS A 231 -26.59 74.32 127.64
C LYS A 231 -25.31 74.55 126.85
N LEU A 232 -24.41 73.58 126.82
CA LEU A 232 -23.16 73.64 126.06
C LEU A 232 -23.37 73.23 124.60
N THR A 233 -22.53 73.75 123.71
CA THR A 233 -22.44 73.24 122.33
C THR A 233 -21.94 71.79 122.37
N GLY A 234 -22.17 71.03 121.30
CA GLY A 234 -21.66 69.66 121.20
C GLY A 234 -20.14 69.59 121.41
N THR A 235 -19.41 70.56 120.86
CA THR A 235 -17.96 70.71 121.08
C THR A 235 -17.61 71.03 122.53
N GLY A 236 -18.26 72.02 123.14
CA GLY A 236 -17.95 72.39 124.53
C GLY A 236 -18.28 71.27 125.54
N TYR A 237 -19.33 70.48 125.30
CA TYR A 237 -19.62 69.31 126.12
C TYR A 237 -18.60 68.18 125.90
N ALA A 238 -18.16 67.95 124.65
CA ALA A 238 -17.12 66.98 124.35
C ALA A 238 -15.79 67.34 125.04
N ASP A 239 -15.40 68.61 125.00
CA ASP A 239 -14.20 69.10 125.67
C ASP A 239 -14.29 68.90 127.19
N LEU A 240 -15.45 69.17 127.80
CA LEU A 240 -15.68 68.88 129.21
C LEU A 240 -15.55 67.40 129.54
N LEU A 241 -16.09 66.50 128.70
CA LEU A 241 -15.96 65.07 128.90
C LEU A 241 -14.50 64.62 128.81
N MET A 242 -13.71 65.19 127.88
CA MET A 242 -12.28 64.91 127.80
C MET A 242 -11.55 65.33 129.09
N VAL A 243 -11.83 66.53 129.61
CA VAL A 243 -11.22 67.02 130.86
C VAL A 243 -11.68 66.20 132.06
N PHE A 244 -12.98 65.87 132.13
CA PHE A 244 -13.54 65.04 133.19
C PHE A 244 -12.88 63.66 133.21
N GLU A 245 -12.78 63.00 132.05
CA GLU A 245 -12.16 61.68 131.93
C GLU A 245 -10.65 61.73 132.22
N PHE A 246 -9.97 62.80 131.79
CA PHE A 246 -8.57 63.02 132.12
C PHE A 246 -8.36 63.16 133.64
N LEU A 247 -9.17 63.98 134.31
CA LEU A 247 -9.07 64.15 135.76
C LEU A 247 -9.49 62.90 136.53
N HIS A 248 -10.43 62.12 136.01
CA HIS A 248 -10.81 60.85 136.62
C HIS A 248 -9.66 59.83 136.53
N ASN A 249 -8.96 59.75 135.40
CA ASN A 249 -7.87 58.80 135.19
C ASN A 249 -6.53 59.24 135.80
N PHE A 250 -6.23 60.55 135.83
CA PHE A 250 -4.94 61.09 136.28
C PHE A 250 -5.03 61.94 137.55
N GLY A 251 -6.22 62.14 138.12
CA GLY A 251 -6.45 63.02 139.26
C GLY A 251 -5.60 62.67 140.47
N GLU A 252 -5.50 61.38 140.81
CA GLU A 252 -4.67 60.89 141.91
C GLU A 252 -3.19 61.23 141.71
N THR A 253 -2.67 61.04 140.48
CA THR A 253 -1.27 61.33 140.14
C THR A 253 -0.97 62.83 140.17
N LEU A 254 -1.97 63.67 139.91
CA LEU A 254 -1.88 65.13 140.00
C LEU A 254 -2.04 65.66 141.43
N GLY A 255 -2.31 64.80 142.42
CA GLY A 255 -2.50 65.17 143.82
C GLY A 255 -3.94 65.56 144.20
N PHE A 256 -4.93 65.31 143.33
CA PHE A 256 -6.34 65.38 143.70
C PHE A 256 -6.75 64.06 144.38
N GLY A 257 -7.26 64.11 145.62
CA GLY A 257 -7.83 62.93 146.26
C GLY A 257 -9.12 62.46 145.57
N GLU A 258 -9.47 61.17 145.67
CA GLU A 258 -10.65 60.56 145.00
C GLU A 258 -11.96 61.34 145.21
N TYR A 259 -12.11 62.02 146.35
CA TYR A 259 -13.31 62.80 146.69
C TYR A 259 -13.28 64.27 146.22
N ASN A 260 -12.16 64.72 145.64
CA ASN A 260 -11.93 66.11 145.21
C ASN A 260 -12.03 66.32 143.70
N VAL A 261 -12.28 65.27 142.91
CA VAL A 261 -12.53 65.41 141.45
C VAL A 261 -13.98 65.87 141.24
N PRO A 262 -14.21 67.04 140.60
CA PRO A 262 -15.57 67.52 140.38
C PRO A 262 -16.36 66.55 139.50
N ASN A 263 -17.61 66.30 139.86
CA ASN A 263 -18.48 65.49 139.01
C ASN A 263 -18.90 66.27 137.75
N LEU A 264 -19.39 65.55 136.74
CA LEU A 264 -19.79 66.16 135.46
C LEU A 264 -20.88 67.23 135.64
N PHE A 265 -21.74 67.10 136.66
CA PHE A 265 -22.74 68.11 136.99
C PHE A 265 -22.11 69.41 137.49
N MET A 266 -21.06 69.36 138.32
CA MET A 266 -20.30 70.53 138.75
C MET A 266 -19.61 71.21 137.58
N PHE A 267 -18.96 70.46 136.69
CA PHE A 267 -18.34 71.05 135.48
C PHE A 267 -19.36 71.74 134.58
N HIS A 268 -20.50 71.09 134.32
CA HIS A 268 -21.58 71.69 133.56
C HIS A 268 -22.21 72.92 134.26
N ALA A 269 -22.29 72.93 135.59
CA ALA A 269 -22.82 74.04 136.37
C ALA A 269 -21.85 75.24 136.46
N THR A 270 -20.54 75.01 136.52
CA THR A 270 -19.52 76.07 136.55
C THR A 270 -19.47 76.82 135.22
N VAL A 271 -19.51 76.09 134.09
CA VAL A 271 -19.54 76.71 132.76
C VAL A 271 -20.88 77.43 132.50
N ARG A 272 -21.94 77.15 133.27
CA ARG A 272 -23.21 77.88 133.23
C ARG A 272 -23.16 79.27 133.89
N GLN A 273 -22.14 79.58 134.70
CA GLN A 273 -22.00 80.87 135.39
C GLN A 273 -21.25 81.94 134.56
N PHE A 274 -20.76 81.58 133.38
CA PHE A 274 -20.19 82.50 132.38
C PHE A 274 -21.06 82.49 131.11
#